data_AF-A0A353VCY0-F1
#
_entry.id   AF-A0A353VCY0-F1
#
_cell.length_a   1.000
_cell.length_b   1.000
_cell.length_c   1.000
_cell.angle_alpha   90.00
_cell.angle_beta   90.00
_cell.angle_gamma   90.00
#
_symmetry.space_group_name_H-M   'P 1'
#
loop_
_entity.id
_entity.type
_entity.pdbx_description
1 polymer ?
#
loop_
_entity_poly.entity_id
_entity_poly.type
_entity_poly.pdbx_seq_one_letter_code
_entity_poly.pdbx_strand_id
1 'polypeptide(L)'
;MKTWSFLIVLGVLIAAGAADAATYRWMGPDGVVIYSDRPPQPGDLPKAAAAEAPAPAARAGARGAVDDLLARSGFKDQVAAIADRLRTEFHRRHGHLVAPDMTLAREISSARLRPEALYEAFVVEFAKRIDEERMADALVWFDSPAGRKIAGLEGRAARARDGAAELGRFVARLRGEPTRPERVALVQRLDAAGRATENSIEASLSLLRSVAVAVAPYLPLGQGGAPGEVEGLIKRVRAQALSQTRRMSWIMMLFAYRQLSDPELTQYVEFAESGPGQWYLDAVGRSFVEAVGAVTRGAAAELVEAVPPARWHLGPEPREAPRPAASL
;
A
#
# COMPACT_ATOMS: atom_id res chain seq x y z
N MET A 1 4.35 23.11 3.75
CA MET A 1 3.88 22.67 2.42
C MET A 1 3.39 21.23 2.54
N LYS A 2 2.10 20.97 2.28
CA LYS A 2 1.50 19.63 2.43
C LYS A 2 2.19 18.65 1.49
N THR A 3 2.88 17.66 2.03
CA THR A 3 3.31 16.46 1.31
C THR A 3 2.09 15.89 0.58
N TRP A 4 2.22 15.62 -0.72
CA TRP A 4 1.14 15.03 -1.53
C TRP A 4 1.00 13.55 -1.14
N SER A 5 0.35 13.37 0.00
CA SER A 5 -0.08 12.11 0.54
C SER A 5 -1.46 11.82 -0.04
N PHE A 6 -1.63 10.65 -0.65
CA PHE A 6 -2.92 10.17 -1.13
C PHE A 6 -3.77 9.81 0.09
N LEU A 7 -4.49 10.82 0.60
CA LEU A 7 -5.26 10.76 1.83
C LEU A 7 -6.71 10.44 1.53
N ILE A 8 -7.11 9.19 1.81
CA ILE A 8 -8.42 8.96 2.43
C ILE A 8 -8.15 8.69 3.90
N VAL A 9 -8.46 9.68 4.71
CA VAL A 9 -8.50 9.60 6.17
C VAL A 9 -9.66 8.67 6.52
N LEU A 10 -9.36 7.47 7.03
CA LEU A 10 -10.36 6.70 7.76
C LEU A 10 -10.34 7.17 9.21
N GLY A 11 -10.93 8.33 9.45
CA GLY A 11 -11.59 8.58 10.72
C GLY A 11 -12.93 7.86 10.65
N VAL A 12 -13.40 7.34 11.78
CA VAL A 12 -14.66 6.58 11.95
C VAL A 12 -14.52 5.06 11.73
N LEU A 13 -13.91 4.39 12.70
CA LEU A 13 -14.33 3.02 13.07
C LEU A 13 -14.36 2.77 14.59
N ILE A 14 -14.06 3.76 15.43
CA ILE A 14 -14.07 3.59 16.87
C ILE A 14 -14.90 4.74 17.44
N ALA A 15 -16.22 4.55 17.45
CA ALA A 15 -17.09 5.31 18.35
C ALA A 15 -17.21 4.47 19.61
N ALA A 16 -16.40 4.79 20.62
CA ALA A 16 -16.51 4.15 21.93
C ALA A 16 -17.81 4.64 22.60
N GLY A 17 -18.87 3.85 22.46
CA GLY A 17 -20.07 3.98 23.29
C GLY A 17 -19.81 3.30 24.62
N ALA A 18 -19.80 4.08 25.70
CA ALA A 18 -19.68 3.56 27.05
C ALA A 18 -21.00 2.89 27.49
N ALA A 19 -20.85 1.76 28.19
CA ALA A 19 -21.80 1.14 29.11
C ALA A 19 -23.07 0.49 28.52
N ASP A 20 -22.90 -0.70 27.97
CA ASP A 20 -23.71 -1.88 28.33
C ASP A 20 -22.80 -3.12 28.17
N ALA A 21 -23.12 -4.28 28.76
CA ALA A 21 -22.22 -5.45 28.77
C ALA A 21 -21.73 -5.82 27.34
N ALA A 22 -20.52 -5.40 27.02
CA ALA A 22 -19.98 -5.47 25.67
C ALA A 22 -19.46 -6.88 25.40
N THR A 23 -20.17 -7.65 24.57
CA THR A 23 -19.69 -8.96 24.12
C THR A 23 -18.68 -8.78 22.99
N TYR A 24 -17.49 -9.33 23.15
CA TYR A 24 -16.42 -9.43 22.17
C TYR A 24 -16.41 -10.82 21.54
N ARG A 25 -15.85 -10.93 20.32
CA ARG A 25 -15.75 -12.19 19.59
C ARG A 25 -14.41 -12.33 18.89
N TRP A 26 -13.74 -13.46 19.08
CA TRP A 26 -12.52 -13.80 18.35
C TRP A 26 -12.39 -15.30 18.10
N MET A 27 -11.37 -15.70 17.35
CA MET A 27 -10.96 -17.10 17.18
C MET A 27 -9.77 -17.35 18.09
N GLY A 28 -9.82 -18.38 18.93
CA GLY A 28 -8.70 -18.80 19.78
C GLY A 28 -7.59 -19.49 18.98
N PRO A 29 -6.41 -19.71 19.58
CA PRO A 29 -5.27 -20.37 18.91
C PRO A 29 -5.56 -21.81 18.44
N ASP A 30 -6.56 -22.46 19.03
CA ASP A 30 -7.09 -23.78 18.70
C ASP A 30 -8.14 -23.77 17.57
N GLY A 31 -8.46 -22.59 17.03
CA GLY A 31 -9.47 -22.40 15.99
C GLY A 31 -10.91 -22.29 16.52
N VAL A 32 -11.12 -22.32 17.83
CA VAL A 32 -12.45 -22.23 18.45
C VAL A 32 -12.91 -20.77 18.51
N VAL A 33 -14.18 -20.49 18.21
CA VAL A 33 -14.74 -19.14 18.35
C VAL A 33 -15.06 -18.87 19.82
N ILE A 34 -14.49 -17.80 20.37
CA ILE A 34 -14.64 -17.38 21.77
C ILE A 34 -15.52 -16.12 21.82
N TYR A 35 -16.45 -16.09 22.78
CA TYR A 35 -17.23 -14.92 23.17
C TYR A 35 -16.86 -14.52 24.59
N SER A 36 -16.70 -13.22 24.86
CA SER A 36 -16.28 -12.74 26.17
C SER A 36 -16.79 -11.34 26.46
N ASP A 37 -16.93 -10.98 27.74
CA ASP A 37 -17.31 -9.63 28.18
C ASP A 37 -16.09 -8.68 28.28
N ARG A 38 -14.88 -9.18 27.98
CA ARG A 38 -13.65 -8.40 27.90
C ARG A 38 -13.00 -8.55 26.51
N PRO A 39 -12.25 -7.54 26.03
CA PRO A 39 -11.46 -7.69 24.82
C PRO A 39 -10.38 -8.78 24.99
N PRO A 40 -9.88 -9.35 23.88
CA PRO A 40 -8.77 -10.30 23.90
C PRO A 40 -7.51 -9.67 24.49
N GLN A 41 -6.74 -10.45 25.24
CA GLN A 41 -5.42 -10.10 25.75
C GLN A 41 -4.31 -10.69 24.86
N PRO A 42 -3.05 -10.21 24.98
CA PRO A 42 -1.93 -10.80 24.27
C PRO A 42 -1.86 -12.32 24.47
N GLY A 43 -1.79 -13.08 23.38
CA GLY A 43 -1.84 -14.55 23.39
C GLY A 43 -3.24 -15.19 23.22
N ASP A 44 -4.33 -14.42 23.37
CA ASP A 44 -5.70 -14.91 23.15
C ASP A 44 -6.03 -15.08 21.65
N LEU A 45 -5.29 -14.39 20.77
CA LEU A 45 -5.45 -14.45 19.31
C LEU A 45 -4.46 -15.44 18.66
N PRO A 46 -4.81 -16.03 17.51
CA PRO A 46 -3.91 -16.89 16.79
C PRO A 46 -2.72 -16.05 16.33
N LYS A 47 -1.51 -16.58 16.50
CA LYS A 47 -0.32 -15.95 15.95
C LYS A 47 -0.50 -15.83 14.44
N ALA A 48 -0.25 -14.66 13.87
CA ALA A 48 -0.33 -14.47 12.42
C ALA A 48 0.51 -15.54 11.72
N ALA A 49 -0.15 -16.42 10.96
CA ALA A 49 0.52 -17.50 10.25
C ALA A 49 1.62 -16.90 9.36
N ALA A 50 2.81 -17.49 9.41
CA ALA A 50 3.80 -17.20 8.39
C ALA A 50 3.19 -17.57 7.04
N ALA A 51 3.26 -16.68 6.05
CA ALA A 51 2.75 -16.98 4.71
C ALA A 51 3.33 -18.32 4.24
N GLU A 52 2.46 -19.25 3.83
CA GLU A 52 2.90 -20.56 3.34
C GLU A 52 3.93 -20.39 2.23
N ALA A 53 5.10 -20.99 2.45
CA ALA A 53 6.25 -20.86 1.60
C ALA A 53 6.14 -21.86 0.44
N PRO A 54 6.20 -21.43 -0.84
CA PRO A 54 6.23 -22.36 -1.96
C PRO A 54 7.50 -23.23 -1.96
N ALA A 55 7.43 -24.40 -2.60
CA ALA A 55 8.46 -25.44 -2.57
C ALA A 55 9.86 -24.97 -3.03
N PRO A 56 10.97 -25.44 -2.42
CA PRO A 56 12.29 -24.78 -2.50
C PRO A 56 12.94 -24.76 -3.90
N ALA A 57 12.85 -25.85 -4.66
CA ALA A 57 13.54 -26.00 -5.94
C ALA A 57 12.88 -25.22 -7.09
N ALA A 58 11.54 -25.21 -7.15
CA ALA A 58 10.78 -24.36 -8.06
C ALA A 58 11.01 -22.86 -7.77
N ARG A 59 11.31 -22.53 -6.51
CA ARG A 59 11.59 -21.17 -6.06
C ARG A 59 12.91 -20.61 -6.58
N ALA A 60 13.97 -21.41 -6.65
CA ALA A 60 15.32 -20.89 -6.96
C ALA A 60 15.46 -20.45 -8.44
N GLY A 61 15.04 -21.30 -9.39
CA GLY A 61 15.10 -20.99 -10.83
C GLY A 61 14.13 -19.86 -11.22
N ALA A 62 12.88 -19.94 -10.77
CA ALA A 62 11.89 -18.89 -11.00
C ALA A 62 12.31 -17.55 -10.40
N ARG A 63 12.89 -17.55 -9.19
CA ARG A 63 13.35 -16.34 -8.53
C ARG A 63 14.46 -15.62 -9.29
N GLY A 64 15.42 -16.34 -9.85
CA GLY A 64 16.48 -15.73 -10.65
C GLY A 64 15.95 -14.99 -11.88
N ALA A 65 15.01 -15.59 -12.60
CA ALA A 65 14.38 -14.98 -13.77
C ALA A 65 13.50 -13.78 -13.40
N VAL A 66 12.73 -13.88 -12.30
CA VAL A 66 11.94 -12.76 -11.76
C VAL A 66 12.86 -11.62 -11.34
N ASP A 67 13.95 -11.91 -10.64
CA ASP A 67 14.91 -10.90 -10.19
C ASP A 67 15.54 -10.15 -11.37
N ASP A 68 15.88 -10.84 -12.47
CA ASP A 68 16.42 -10.21 -13.68
C ASP A 68 15.38 -9.30 -14.35
N LEU A 69 14.15 -9.79 -14.55
CA LEU A 69 13.06 -8.99 -15.13
C LEU A 69 12.79 -7.71 -14.32
N LEU A 70 12.66 -7.83 -12.99
CA LEU A 70 12.37 -6.68 -12.14
C LEU A 70 13.54 -5.70 -12.03
N ALA A 71 14.77 -6.17 -12.19
CA ALA A 71 15.94 -5.30 -12.28
C ALA A 71 15.94 -4.51 -13.60
N ARG A 72 15.73 -5.18 -14.75
CA ARG A 72 15.72 -4.55 -16.08
C ARG A 72 14.54 -3.62 -16.29
N SER A 73 13.38 -3.95 -15.71
CA SER A 73 12.21 -3.07 -15.75
C SER A 73 12.31 -1.86 -14.82
N GLY A 74 13.31 -1.83 -13.93
CA GLY A 74 13.44 -0.80 -12.91
C GLY A 74 12.39 -0.92 -11.80
N PHE A 75 11.62 -2.00 -11.72
CA PHE A 75 10.65 -2.18 -10.64
C PHE A 75 11.32 -2.43 -9.29
N LYS A 76 12.41 -3.21 -9.27
CA LYS A 76 13.20 -3.49 -8.05
C LYS A 76 13.62 -2.22 -7.33
N ASP A 77 13.99 -1.22 -8.11
CA ASP A 77 14.37 0.12 -7.69
C ASP A 77 13.22 0.91 -7.04
N GLN A 78 11.99 0.71 -7.51
CA GLN A 78 10.79 1.37 -7.01
C GLN A 78 10.35 0.80 -5.66
N VAL A 79 10.60 -0.49 -5.39
CA VAL A 79 10.14 -1.19 -4.17
C VAL A 79 10.63 -0.50 -2.90
N ALA A 80 11.87 0.00 -2.86
CA ALA A 80 12.39 0.71 -1.70
C ALA A 80 11.59 1.99 -1.40
N ALA A 81 11.34 2.81 -2.42
CA ALA A 81 10.56 4.04 -2.28
C ALA A 81 9.07 3.77 -1.97
N ILE A 82 8.55 2.63 -2.41
CA ILE A 82 7.19 2.19 -2.08
C ILE A 82 7.11 1.72 -0.63
N ALA A 83 8.08 0.97 -0.14
CA ALA A 83 8.13 0.52 1.24
C ALA A 83 8.14 1.71 2.23
N ASP A 84 8.93 2.75 1.95
CA ASP A 84 8.95 3.97 2.76
C ASP A 84 7.59 4.69 2.78
N ARG A 85 6.93 4.78 1.62
CA ARG A 85 5.58 5.34 1.52
C ARG A 85 4.57 4.48 2.28
N LEU A 86 4.65 3.16 2.14
CA LEU A 86 3.77 2.21 2.83
C LEU A 86 3.89 2.34 4.35
N ARG A 87 5.11 2.46 4.88
CA ARG A 87 5.35 2.69 6.31
C ARG A 87 4.75 4.02 6.79
N THR A 88 4.91 5.08 5.99
CA THR A 88 4.31 6.38 6.29
C THR A 88 2.76 6.31 6.31
N GLU A 89 2.17 5.62 5.34
CA GLU A 89 0.72 5.39 5.30
C GLU A 89 0.23 4.52 6.45
N PHE A 90 0.98 3.47 6.79
CA PHE A 90 0.68 2.59 7.93
C PHE A 90 0.59 3.39 9.23
N HIS A 91 1.54 4.29 9.49
CA HIS A 91 1.51 5.21 10.64
C HIS A 91 0.31 6.13 10.67
N ARG A 92 -0.11 6.62 9.51
CA ARG A 92 -1.27 7.51 9.45
C ARG A 92 -2.58 6.78 9.76
N ARG A 93 -2.66 5.47 9.53
CA ARG A 93 -3.90 4.69 9.62
C ARG A 93 -4.26 4.27 11.03
N HIS A 94 -3.30 4.06 11.93
CA HIS A 94 -3.57 3.69 13.32
C HIS A 94 -3.79 4.89 14.26
N GLY A 95 -3.78 6.13 13.75
CA GLY A 95 -4.12 7.32 14.52
C GLY A 95 -2.97 7.83 15.41
N HIS A 96 -3.31 8.49 16.52
CA HIS A 96 -2.33 9.00 17.47
C HIS A 96 -2.11 8.00 18.60
N LEU A 97 -0.85 7.66 18.87
CA LEU A 97 -0.45 6.91 20.06
C LEU A 97 0.39 7.84 20.96
N VAL A 98 0.48 7.52 22.25
CA VAL A 98 1.46 8.15 23.15
C VAL A 98 2.88 7.82 22.71
N ALA A 99 3.87 8.62 23.13
CA ALA A 99 5.26 8.51 22.66
C ALA A 99 5.88 7.09 22.78
N PRO A 100 5.67 6.31 23.87
CA PRO A 100 6.18 4.95 23.96
C PRO A 100 5.54 4.02 22.91
N ASP A 101 4.24 4.12 22.71
CA ASP A 101 3.49 3.28 21.76
C ASP A 101 3.76 3.66 20.31
N MET A 102 3.97 4.94 20.03
CA MET A 102 4.47 5.38 18.73
C MET A 102 5.87 4.83 18.44
N THR A 103 6.71 4.67 19.47
CA THR A 103 8.07 4.13 19.29
C THR A 103 7.98 2.64 18.96
N LEU A 104 7.20 1.88 19.70
CA LEU A 104 6.94 0.46 19.43
C LEU A 104 6.29 0.25 18.06
N ALA A 105 5.29 1.07 17.69
CA ALA A 105 4.67 1.01 16.37
C ALA A 105 5.66 1.29 15.23
N ARG A 106 6.61 2.21 15.44
CA ARG A 106 7.69 2.51 14.48
C ARG A 106 8.68 1.35 14.37
N GLU A 107 9.01 0.69 15.47
CA GLU A 107 9.90 -0.49 15.44
C GLU A 107 9.27 -1.64 14.67
N ILE A 108 8.01 -1.97 14.98
CA ILE A 108 7.24 -3.01 14.28
C ILE A 108 7.11 -2.70 12.79
N SER A 109 6.71 -1.48 12.44
CA SER A 109 6.56 -1.08 11.04
C SER A 109 7.89 -1.10 10.29
N SER A 110 9.00 -0.68 10.93
CA SER A 110 10.33 -0.71 10.33
C SER A 110 10.84 -2.12 10.14
N ALA A 111 10.55 -3.04 11.06
CA ALA A 111 10.93 -4.44 10.93
C ALA A 111 10.11 -5.16 9.85
N ARG A 112 8.79 -4.96 9.81
CA ARG A 112 7.86 -5.70 8.94
C ARG A 112 7.70 -5.11 7.54
N LEU A 113 7.84 -3.80 7.40
CA LEU A 113 7.62 -3.07 6.14
C LEU A 113 8.94 -2.59 5.51
N ARG A 114 10.06 -3.24 5.82
CA ARG A 114 11.35 -2.97 5.17
C ARG A 114 11.31 -3.31 3.67
N PRO A 115 12.08 -2.61 2.82
CA PRO A 115 12.12 -2.87 1.38
C PRO A 115 12.32 -4.34 1.01
N GLU A 116 13.20 -5.04 1.71
CA GLU A 116 13.52 -6.45 1.46
C GLU A 116 12.31 -7.34 1.74
N ALA A 117 11.57 -7.09 2.82
CA ALA A 117 10.38 -7.88 3.15
C ALA A 117 9.27 -7.70 2.11
N LEU A 118 9.07 -6.47 1.63
CA LEU A 118 8.12 -6.19 0.55
C LEU A 118 8.57 -6.84 -0.77
N TYR A 119 9.87 -6.79 -1.09
CA TYR A 119 10.42 -7.41 -2.29
C TYR A 119 10.28 -8.94 -2.26
N GLU A 120 10.61 -9.59 -1.14
CA GLU A 120 10.43 -11.04 -0.98
C GLU A 120 8.97 -11.47 -1.13
N ALA A 121 8.04 -10.73 -0.50
CA ALA A 121 6.61 -10.98 -0.64
C ALA A 121 6.16 -10.81 -2.10
N PHE A 122 6.68 -9.78 -2.78
CA PHE A 122 6.40 -9.56 -4.20
C PHE A 122 6.90 -10.71 -5.07
N VAL A 123 8.16 -11.16 -4.90
CA VAL A 123 8.73 -12.26 -5.69
C VAL A 123 7.93 -13.55 -5.50
N VAL A 124 7.51 -13.85 -4.27
CA VAL A 124 6.66 -15.00 -3.98
C VAL A 124 5.33 -14.93 -4.73
N GLU A 125 4.72 -13.75 -4.78
CA GLU A 125 3.47 -13.56 -5.51
C GLU A 125 3.67 -13.57 -7.03
N PHE A 126 4.72 -12.93 -7.53
CA PHE A 126 5.03 -12.88 -8.95
C PHE A 126 5.35 -14.26 -9.52
N ALA A 127 6.08 -15.10 -8.76
CA ALA A 127 6.41 -16.46 -9.17
C ALA A 127 5.17 -17.33 -9.46
N LYS A 128 4.01 -17.03 -8.87
CA LYS A 128 2.74 -17.73 -9.13
C LYS A 128 2.12 -17.38 -10.49
N ARG A 129 2.66 -16.36 -11.18
CA ARG A 129 2.07 -15.71 -12.36
C ARG A 129 3.01 -15.75 -13.57
N ILE A 130 4.10 -16.53 -13.50
CA ILE A 130 5.08 -16.62 -14.57
C ILE A 130 4.45 -17.24 -15.82
N ASP A 131 4.64 -16.55 -16.93
CA ASP A 131 4.46 -17.05 -18.29
C ASP A 131 5.84 -16.89 -18.96
N GLU A 132 6.53 -18.01 -19.22
CA GLU A 132 7.94 -17.98 -19.63
C GLU A 132 8.15 -17.28 -20.97
N GLU A 133 7.24 -17.49 -21.93
CA GLU A 133 7.30 -16.89 -23.27
C GLU A 133 7.10 -15.38 -23.18
N ARG A 134 6.02 -14.94 -22.50
CA ARG A 134 5.74 -13.51 -22.33
C ARG A 134 6.79 -12.79 -21.50
N MET A 135 7.39 -13.50 -20.54
CA MET A 135 8.50 -12.97 -19.75
C MET A 135 9.74 -12.73 -20.62
N ALA A 136 10.09 -13.68 -21.49
CA ALA A 136 11.20 -13.53 -22.42
C ALA A 136 10.98 -12.33 -23.38
N ASP A 137 9.77 -12.20 -23.93
CA ASP A 137 9.42 -11.07 -24.80
C ASP A 137 9.45 -9.73 -24.05
N ALA A 138 8.95 -9.69 -22.82
CA ALA A 138 9.03 -8.50 -21.98
C ALA A 138 10.49 -8.11 -21.67
N LEU A 139 11.37 -9.08 -21.40
CA LEU A 139 12.80 -8.85 -21.19
C LEU A 139 13.45 -8.21 -22.42
N VAL A 140 13.15 -8.74 -23.63
CA VAL A 140 13.64 -8.16 -24.89
C VAL A 140 13.20 -6.70 -25.04
N TRP A 141 11.96 -6.37 -24.67
CA TRP A 141 11.49 -4.99 -24.69
C TRP A 141 12.22 -4.09 -23.67
N PHE A 142 12.41 -4.55 -22.44
CA PHE A 142 13.16 -3.80 -21.42
C PHE A 142 14.64 -3.61 -21.79
N ASP A 143 15.21 -4.51 -22.60
CA ASP A 143 16.54 -4.38 -23.20
C ASP A 143 16.60 -3.44 -24.40
N SER A 144 15.48 -2.89 -24.86
CA SER A 144 15.49 -1.87 -25.91
C SER A 144 16.00 -0.52 -25.35
N PRO A 145 16.48 0.39 -26.22
CA PRO A 145 16.79 1.76 -25.81
C PRO A 145 15.60 2.47 -25.13
N ALA A 146 14.38 2.24 -25.62
CA ALA A 146 13.16 2.81 -25.06
C ALA A 146 12.86 2.25 -23.65
N GLY A 147 12.88 0.92 -23.51
CA GLY A 147 12.65 0.22 -22.25
C GLY A 147 13.60 0.68 -21.15
N ARG A 148 14.92 0.74 -21.44
CA ARG A 148 15.92 1.25 -20.50
C ARG A 148 15.69 2.71 -20.11
N LYS A 149 15.31 3.57 -21.08
CA LYS A 149 15.04 5.00 -20.81
C LYS A 149 13.83 5.16 -19.88
N ILE A 150 12.77 4.38 -20.12
CA ILE A 150 11.54 4.37 -19.32
C ILE A 150 11.82 3.87 -17.90
N ALA A 151 12.46 2.70 -17.76
CA ALA A 151 12.85 2.14 -16.47
C ALA A 151 13.70 3.14 -15.65
N GLY A 152 14.65 3.80 -16.30
CA GLY A 152 15.46 4.84 -15.68
C GLY A 152 14.66 6.08 -15.23
N LEU A 153 13.65 6.50 -16.00
CA LEU A 153 12.77 7.62 -15.62
C LEU A 153 11.89 7.25 -14.43
N GLU A 154 11.27 6.07 -14.44
CA GLU A 154 10.43 5.58 -13.35
C GLU A 154 11.23 5.42 -12.05
N GLY A 155 12.43 4.83 -12.13
CA GLY A 155 13.34 4.69 -10.98
C GLY A 155 13.78 6.03 -10.40
N ARG A 156 14.04 7.05 -11.24
CA ARG A 156 14.33 8.42 -10.77
C ARG A 156 13.11 9.08 -10.14
N ALA A 157 11.94 8.95 -10.77
CA ALA A 157 10.69 9.50 -10.25
C ALA A 157 10.34 8.90 -8.87
N ALA A 158 10.62 7.62 -8.65
CA ALA A 158 10.41 6.95 -7.38
C ALA A 158 11.34 7.46 -6.26
N ARG A 159 12.58 7.85 -6.58
CA ARG A 159 13.62 8.22 -5.61
C ARG A 159 13.84 9.71 -5.39
N ALA A 160 13.19 10.57 -6.19
CA ALA A 160 13.44 12.00 -6.16
C ALA A 160 13.19 12.61 -4.76
N ARG A 161 14.27 12.97 -4.05
CA ARG A 161 14.20 13.62 -2.73
C ARG A 161 13.43 14.94 -2.77
N ASP A 162 13.58 15.70 -3.86
CA ASP A 162 12.84 16.95 -4.14
C ASP A 162 11.56 16.74 -4.97
N GLY A 163 11.12 15.48 -5.11
CA GLY A 163 10.02 15.11 -6.00
C GLY A 163 8.74 15.92 -5.76
N ALA A 164 8.44 16.27 -4.51
CA ALA A 164 7.28 17.09 -4.17
C ALA A 164 7.41 18.55 -4.65
N ALA A 165 8.60 19.15 -4.55
CA ALA A 165 8.84 20.52 -5.00
C ALA A 165 8.89 20.59 -6.54
N GLU A 166 9.51 19.61 -7.19
CA GLU A 166 9.49 19.50 -8.66
C GLU A 166 8.09 19.26 -9.21
N LEU A 167 7.33 18.36 -8.58
CA LEU A 167 5.93 18.10 -8.94
C LEU A 167 5.08 19.37 -8.74
N GLY A 168 5.26 20.09 -7.64
CA GLY A 168 4.58 21.36 -7.40
C GLY A 168 4.85 22.39 -8.51
N ARG A 169 6.13 22.53 -8.93
CA ARG A 169 6.51 23.39 -10.06
C ARG A 169 5.90 22.92 -11.37
N PHE A 170 5.88 21.61 -11.62
CA PHE A 170 5.26 21.03 -12.82
C PHE A 170 3.75 21.30 -12.87
N VAL A 171 3.04 21.07 -11.77
CA VAL A 171 1.60 21.33 -11.65
C VAL A 171 1.28 22.81 -11.82
N ALA A 172 2.13 23.70 -11.29
CA ALA A 172 1.97 25.13 -11.49
C ALA A 172 2.09 25.51 -12.97
N ARG A 173 3.07 24.93 -13.70
CA ARG A 173 3.21 25.13 -15.15
C ARG A 173 1.98 24.65 -15.93
N LEU A 174 1.43 23.48 -15.57
CA LEU A 174 0.23 22.94 -16.23
C LEU A 174 -0.99 23.87 -16.20
N ARG A 175 -1.06 24.80 -15.23
CA ARG A 175 -2.16 25.78 -15.16
C ARG A 175 -2.04 26.89 -16.21
N GLY A 176 -0.81 27.27 -16.57
CA GLY A 176 -0.54 28.29 -17.60
C GLY A 176 -0.34 27.69 -18.99
N GLU A 177 0.24 26.49 -19.04
CA GLU A 177 0.56 25.75 -20.27
C GLU A 177 0.03 24.31 -20.13
N PRO A 178 -1.26 24.09 -20.45
CA PRO A 178 -1.82 22.75 -20.45
C PRO A 178 -1.04 21.81 -21.37
N THR A 179 -0.89 20.56 -20.95
CA THR A 179 -0.28 19.54 -21.83
C THR A 179 -1.15 19.30 -23.05
N ARG A 180 -0.51 19.11 -24.20
CA ARG A 180 -1.17 18.76 -25.48
C ARG A 180 -2.12 17.55 -25.31
N PRO A 181 -3.36 17.60 -25.83
CA PRO A 181 -4.36 16.54 -25.63
C PRO A 181 -3.89 15.14 -26.06
N GLU A 182 -3.07 15.05 -27.10
CA GLU A 182 -2.54 13.79 -27.62
C GLU A 182 -1.64 13.10 -26.59
N ARG A 183 -0.81 13.88 -25.89
CA ARG A 183 0.05 13.35 -24.82
C ARG A 183 -0.74 12.93 -23.59
N VAL A 184 -1.82 13.64 -23.29
CA VAL A 184 -2.76 13.22 -22.23
C VAL A 184 -3.40 11.88 -22.59
N ALA A 185 -3.85 11.71 -23.84
CA ALA A 185 -4.44 10.45 -24.32
C ALA A 185 -3.45 9.27 -24.22
N LEU A 186 -2.16 9.47 -24.49
CA LEU A 186 -1.13 8.44 -24.30
C LEU A 186 -1.01 7.99 -22.83
N VAL A 187 -0.98 8.93 -21.89
CA VAL A 187 -0.94 8.59 -20.45
C VAL A 187 -2.22 7.90 -19.99
N GLN A 188 -3.39 8.29 -20.51
CA GLN A 188 -4.66 7.63 -20.22
C GLN A 188 -4.68 6.18 -20.71
N ARG A 189 -4.20 5.93 -21.93
CA ARG A 189 -4.04 4.58 -22.49
C ARG A 189 -3.07 3.75 -21.66
N LEU A 190 -1.93 4.32 -21.27
CA LEU A 190 -0.96 3.64 -20.43
C LEU A 190 -1.55 3.25 -19.06
N ASP A 191 -2.30 4.15 -18.41
CA ASP A 191 -2.99 3.87 -17.14
C ASP A 191 -4.06 2.79 -17.32
N ALA A 192 -4.83 2.83 -18.42
CA ALA A 192 -5.83 1.82 -18.72
C ALA A 192 -5.19 0.44 -18.99
N ALA A 193 -4.09 0.40 -19.73
CA ALA A 193 -3.35 -0.81 -20.07
C ALA A 193 -2.74 -1.46 -18.81
N GLY A 194 -2.12 -0.67 -17.92
CA GLY A 194 -1.47 -1.18 -16.72
C GLY A 194 -2.32 -1.21 -15.45
N ARG A 195 -3.52 -0.61 -15.49
CA ARG A 195 -4.42 -0.43 -14.32
C ARG A 195 -3.69 0.19 -13.12
N ALA A 196 -2.74 1.09 -13.38
CA ALA A 196 -1.82 1.61 -12.37
C ALA A 196 -2.56 2.34 -11.25
N THR A 197 -3.58 3.15 -11.61
CA THR A 197 -4.47 3.81 -10.67
C THR A 197 -5.24 2.80 -9.82
N GLU A 198 -5.90 1.84 -10.45
CA GLU A 198 -6.71 0.84 -9.75
C GLU A 198 -5.86 0.02 -8.78
N ASN A 199 -4.68 -0.45 -9.22
CA ASN A 199 -3.76 -1.23 -8.39
C ASN A 199 -3.25 -0.42 -7.20
N SER A 200 -2.99 0.88 -7.37
CA SER A 200 -2.60 1.78 -6.27
C SER A 200 -3.73 1.97 -5.23
N ILE A 201 -4.98 2.05 -5.70
CA ILE A 201 -6.16 2.09 -4.83
C ILE A 201 -6.30 0.75 -4.08
N GLU A 202 -6.20 -0.38 -4.78
CA GLU A 202 -6.31 -1.71 -4.17
C GLU A 202 -5.24 -1.95 -3.11
N ALA A 203 -3.98 -1.55 -3.35
CA ALA A 203 -2.91 -1.64 -2.36
C ALA A 203 -3.24 -0.81 -1.10
N SER A 204 -3.78 0.40 -1.29
CA SER A 204 -4.21 1.28 -0.18
C SER A 204 -5.41 0.72 0.59
N LEU A 205 -6.35 0.07 -0.10
CA LEU A 205 -7.49 -0.62 0.51
C LEU A 205 -7.05 -1.92 1.21
N SER A 206 -6.03 -2.60 0.70
CA SER A 206 -5.44 -3.79 1.33
C SER A 206 -4.79 -3.45 2.67
N LEU A 207 -4.05 -2.33 2.74
CA LEU A 207 -3.56 -1.78 4.00
C LEU A 207 -4.73 -1.47 4.97
N LEU A 208 -5.79 -0.81 4.48
CA LEU A 208 -6.96 -0.49 5.31
C LEU A 208 -7.61 -1.75 5.88
N ARG A 209 -7.84 -2.74 5.02
CA ARG A 209 -8.43 -4.03 5.41
C ARG A 209 -7.57 -4.72 6.45
N SER A 210 -6.25 -4.70 6.30
CA SER A 210 -5.31 -5.33 7.22
C SER A 210 -5.40 -4.75 8.63
N VAL A 211 -5.48 -3.42 8.75
CA VAL A 211 -5.67 -2.76 10.05
C VAL A 211 -7.06 -3.06 10.62
N ALA A 212 -8.12 -2.94 9.81
CA ALA A 212 -9.49 -3.17 10.27
C ALA A 212 -9.72 -4.60 10.77
N VAL A 213 -9.20 -5.60 10.06
CA VAL A 213 -9.28 -7.02 10.45
C VAL A 213 -8.48 -7.28 11.73
N ALA A 214 -7.30 -6.66 11.89
CA ALA A 214 -6.50 -6.82 13.09
C ALA A 214 -7.17 -6.21 14.34
N VAL A 215 -7.88 -5.09 14.17
CA VAL A 215 -8.59 -4.38 15.25
C VAL A 215 -9.93 -5.04 15.60
N ALA A 216 -10.61 -5.68 14.65
CA ALA A 216 -11.97 -6.21 14.84
C ALA A 216 -12.19 -7.06 16.11
N PRO A 217 -11.28 -7.96 16.51
CA PRO A 217 -11.43 -8.74 17.75
C PRO A 217 -11.51 -7.90 19.03
N TYR A 218 -10.98 -6.67 19.01
CA TYR A 218 -10.92 -5.74 20.14
C TYR A 218 -12.09 -4.77 20.18
N LEU A 219 -13.03 -4.86 19.23
CA LEU A 219 -14.26 -4.07 19.22
C LEU A 219 -15.42 -4.92 19.75
N PRO A 220 -16.33 -4.33 20.56
CA PRO A 220 -17.59 -4.99 20.90
C PRO A 220 -18.39 -5.36 19.65
N LEU A 221 -19.13 -6.47 19.72
CA LEU A 221 -20.09 -6.83 18.69
C LEU A 221 -21.06 -5.66 18.43
N GLY A 222 -21.24 -5.32 17.15
CA GLY A 222 -22.11 -4.22 16.73
C GLY A 222 -21.50 -2.82 16.81
N GLN A 223 -20.25 -2.66 17.29
CA GLN A 223 -19.54 -1.36 17.31
C GLN A 223 -18.58 -1.15 16.14
N GLY A 224 -18.78 -1.87 15.02
CA GLY A 224 -17.92 -1.78 13.84
C GLY A 224 -16.88 -2.91 13.76
N GLY A 225 -16.30 -3.10 12.57
CA GLY A 225 -15.23 -4.07 12.34
C GLY A 225 -15.72 -5.47 11.93
N ALA A 226 -17.03 -5.69 11.82
CA ALA A 226 -17.53 -6.94 11.24
C ALA A 226 -17.03 -7.06 9.78
N PRO A 227 -16.66 -8.28 9.31
CA PRO A 227 -16.11 -8.45 7.95
C PRO A 227 -16.97 -7.81 6.84
N GLY A 228 -18.30 -7.89 6.96
CA GLY A 228 -19.24 -7.28 6.01
C GLY A 228 -19.26 -5.75 6.04
N GLU A 229 -19.06 -5.13 7.21
CA GLU A 229 -19.02 -3.67 7.36
C GLU A 229 -17.71 -3.10 6.80
N VAL A 230 -16.59 -3.76 7.07
CA VAL A 230 -15.27 -3.42 6.52
C VAL A 230 -15.31 -3.49 5.00
N GLU A 231 -15.89 -4.55 4.43
CA GLU A 231 -16.01 -4.69 2.98
C GLU A 231 -17.00 -3.67 2.37
N GLY A 232 -18.10 -3.37 3.06
CA GLY A 232 -19.03 -2.30 2.65
C GLY A 232 -18.37 -0.91 2.62
N LEU A 233 -17.56 -0.60 3.64
CA LEU A 233 -16.76 0.62 3.71
C LEU A 233 -15.72 0.68 2.59
N ILE A 234 -14.97 -0.40 2.37
CA ILE A 234 -13.98 -0.51 1.28
C ILE A 234 -14.63 -0.25 -0.07
N LYS A 235 -15.80 -0.83 -0.35
CA LYS A 235 -16.53 -0.60 -1.60
C LYS A 235 -16.90 0.87 -1.81
N ARG A 236 -17.37 1.56 -0.77
CA ARG A 236 -17.68 3.00 -0.83
C ARG A 236 -16.44 3.84 -1.07
N VAL A 237 -15.36 3.58 -0.32
CA VAL A 237 -14.08 4.27 -0.44
C VAL A 237 -13.51 4.09 -1.85
N ARG A 238 -13.55 2.87 -2.41
CA ARG A 238 -13.11 2.58 -3.78
C ARG A 238 -13.85 3.45 -4.80
N ALA A 239 -15.18 3.48 -4.73
CA ALA A 239 -16.00 4.24 -5.68
C ALA A 239 -15.71 5.75 -5.63
N GLN A 240 -15.52 6.30 -4.42
CA GLN A 240 -15.19 7.71 -4.23
C GLN A 240 -13.75 8.05 -4.66
N ALA A 241 -12.80 7.17 -4.39
CA ALA A 241 -11.39 7.40 -4.66
C ALA A 241 -11.05 7.43 -6.15
N LEU A 242 -11.76 6.64 -6.96
CA LEU A 242 -11.33 6.31 -8.31
C LEU A 242 -11.13 7.53 -9.21
N SER A 243 -12.14 8.38 -9.35
CA SER A 243 -12.08 9.51 -10.29
C SER A 243 -11.02 10.56 -9.94
N GLN A 244 -10.89 10.87 -8.64
CA GLN A 244 -9.89 11.83 -8.15
C GLN A 244 -8.48 11.26 -8.25
N THR A 245 -8.30 10.01 -7.83
CA THR A 245 -7.00 9.34 -7.87
C THR A 245 -6.52 9.20 -9.30
N ARG A 246 -7.41 8.83 -10.23
CA ARG A 246 -7.09 8.70 -11.65
C ARG A 246 -6.53 9.99 -12.26
N ARG A 247 -7.19 11.12 -12.03
CA ARG A 247 -6.67 12.42 -12.49
C ARG A 247 -5.28 12.72 -11.94
N MET A 248 -5.06 12.40 -10.67
CA MET A 248 -3.75 12.59 -10.04
C MET A 248 -2.70 11.64 -10.63
N SER A 249 -3.04 10.37 -10.86
CA SER A 249 -2.17 9.40 -11.51
C SER A 249 -1.71 9.90 -12.88
N TRP A 250 -2.63 10.45 -13.68
CA TRP A 250 -2.27 11.00 -14.98
C TRP A 250 -1.28 12.17 -14.87
N ILE A 251 -1.47 13.07 -13.90
CA ILE A 251 -0.50 14.16 -13.63
C ILE A 251 0.86 13.58 -13.23
N MET A 252 0.88 12.55 -12.39
CA MET A 252 2.12 11.88 -11.97
C MET A 252 2.83 11.19 -13.13
N MET A 253 2.09 10.54 -14.02
CA MET A 253 2.64 9.90 -15.22
C MET A 253 3.17 10.94 -16.22
N LEU A 254 2.43 12.04 -16.44
CA LEU A 254 2.91 13.17 -17.23
C LEU A 254 4.20 13.76 -16.66
N PHE A 255 4.31 13.84 -15.34
CA PHE A 255 5.53 14.27 -14.65
C PHE A 255 6.66 13.26 -14.81
N ALA A 256 6.42 11.96 -14.59
CA ALA A 256 7.42 10.91 -14.67
C ALA A 256 8.01 10.79 -16.08
N TYR A 257 7.15 10.85 -17.10
CA TYR A 257 7.53 10.73 -18.50
C TYR A 257 7.83 12.06 -19.18
N ARG A 258 7.94 13.18 -18.45
CA ARG A 258 8.15 14.52 -19.04
C ARG A 258 9.37 14.66 -19.94
N GLN A 259 10.34 13.76 -19.82
CA GLN A 259 11.57 13.73 -20.62
C GLN A 259 11.47 12.80 -21.86
N LEU A 260 10.35 12.12 -22.05
CA LEU A 260 10.05 11.36 -23.26
C LEU A 260 9.42 12.27 -24.31
N SER A 261 9.89 12.15 -25.54
CA SER A 261 9.16 12.62 -26.72
C SER A 261 7.85 11.84 -26.88
N ASP A 262 6.91 12.37 -27.67
CA ASP A 262 5.64 11.65 -27.90
C ASP A 262 5.86 10.31 -28.62
N PRO A 263 6.74 10.17 -29.64
CA PRO A 263 7.05 8.87 -30.22
C PRO A 263 7.60 7.85 -29.20
N GLU A 264 8.46 8.27 -28.28
CA GLU A 264 8.97 7.38 -27.23
C GLU A 264 7.88 6.96 -26.23
N LEU A 265 6.97 7.88 -25.87
CA LEU A 265 5.83 7.55 -25.01
C LEU A 265 4.85 6.63 -25.74
N THR A 266 4.64 6.81 -27.04
CA THR A 266 3.83 5.91 -27.87
C THR A 266 4.41 4.50 -27.89
N GLN A 267 5.73 4.34 -28.04
CA GLN A 267 6.38 3.01 -27.96
C GLN A 267 6.10 2.32 -26.61
N TYR A 268 6.03 3.07 -25.52
CA TYR A 268 5.66 2.50 -24.23
C TYR A 268 4.20 2.05 -24.20
N VAL A 269 3.29 2.90 -24.69
CA VAL A 269 1.86 2.57 -24.75
C VAL A 269 1.63 1.33 -25.60
N GLU A 270 2.27 1.23 -26.77
CA GLU A 270 2.16 0.07 -27.66
C GLU A 270 2.67 -1.21 -26.99
N PHE A 271 3.79 -1.15 -26.27
CA PHE A 271 4.23 -2.28 -25.45
C PHE A 271 3.23 -2.61 -24.36
N ALA A 272 2.76 -1.63 -23.59
CA ALA A 272 1.81 -1.84 -22.51
C ALA A 272 0.49 -2.48 -22.99
N GLU A 273 0.08 -2.21 -24.23
CA GLU A 273 -1.11 -2.78 -24.86
C GLU A 273 -0.84 -4.13 -25.56
N SER A 274 0.42 -4.50 -25.78
CA SER A 274 0.81 -5.78 -26.38
C SER A 274 0.57 -6.97 -25.43
N GLY A 275 0.57 -8.20 -25.96
CA GLY A 275 0.43 -9.43 -25.17
C GLY A 275 1.45 -9.57 -24.03
N PRO A 276 2.76 -9.42 -24.30
CA PRO A 276 3.81 -9.45 -23.27
C PRO A 276 3.69 -8.31 -22.26
N GLY A 277 3.40 -7.08 -22.69
CA GLY A 277 3.26 -5.95 -21.79
C GLY A 277 2.03 -6.02 -20.89
N GLN A 278 0.88 -6.45 -21.43
CA GLN A 278 -0.34 -6.71 -20.64
C GLN A 278 -0.09 -7.76 -19.56
N TRP A 279 0.57 -8.87 -19.91
CA TRP A 279 0.95 -9.89 -18.94
C TRP A 279 1.87 -9.31 -17.86
N TYR A 280 2.93 -8.61 -18.26
CA TYR A 280 3.89 -8.03 -17.31
C TYR A 280 3.20 -7.06 -16.34
N LEU A 281 2.39 -6.13 -16.85
CA LEU A 281 1.71 -5.12 -16.03
C LEU A 281 0.66 -5.74 -15.10
N ASP A 282 -0.11 -6.75 -15.55
CA ASP A 282 -1.04 -7.48 -14.68
C ASP A 282 -0.30 -8.27 -13.60
N ALA A 283 0.76 -8.98 -13.97
CA ALA A 283 1.57 -9.76 -13.05
C ALA A 283 2.21 -8.87 -11.98
N VAL A 284 2.81 -7.74 -12.37
CA VAL A 284 3.36 -6.75 -11.42
C VAL A 284 2.25 -6.16 -10.55
N GLY A 285 1.17 -5.69 -11.15
CA GLY A 285 0.08 -5.02 -10.44
C GLY A 285 -0.56 -5.90 -9.37
N ARG A 286 -0.91 -7.14 -9.71
CA ARG A 286 -1.50 -8.10 -8.78
C ARG A 286 -0.52 -8.55 -7.71
N SER A 287 0.72 -8.86 -8.09
CA SER A 287 1.75 -9.28 -7.11
C SER A 287 2.06 -8.17 -6.11
N PHE A 288 2.04 -6.92 -6.57
CA PHE A 288 2.20 -5.76 -5.71
C PHE A 288 1.07 -5.63 -4.68
N VAL A 289 -0.19 -5.71 -5.11
CA VAL A 289 -1.35 -5.62 -4.19
C VAL A 289 -1.32 -6.74 -3.14
N GLU A 290 -1.02 -7.97 -3.57
CA GLU A 290 -0.93 -9.12 -2.66
C GLU A 290 0.25 -9.02 -1.69
N ALA A 291 1.42 -8.59 -2.19
CA ALA A 291 2.61 -8.39 -1.35
C ALA A 291 2.38 -7.32 -0.28
N VAL A 292 1.79 -6.17 -0.66
CA VAL A 292 1.39 -5.13 0.29
C VAL A 292 0.44 -5.69 1.33
N GLY A 293 -0.57 -6.47 0.91
CA GLY A 293 -1.49 -7.13 1.83
C GLY A 293 -0.77 -8.06 2.81
N ALA A 294 0.15 -8.89 2.32
CA ALA A 294 0.90 -9.83 3.14
C ALA A 294 1.72 -9.12 4.23
N VAL A 295 2.52 -8.12 3.85
CA VAL A 295 3.39 -7.41 4.82
C VAL A 295 2.59 -6.54 5.79
N THR A 296 1.48 -5.92 5.33
CA THR A 296 0.65 -5.06 6.18
C THR A 296 -0.24 -5.84 7.14
N ARG A 297 -0.74 -7.04 6.77
CA ARG A 297 -1.42 -7.95 7.71
C ARG A 297 -0.50 -8.34 8.86
N GLY A 298 0.74 -8.72 8.56
CA GLY A 298 1.72 -9.08 9.59
C GLY A 298 2.05 -7.90 10.52
N ALA A 299 2.27 -6.71 9.95
CA ALA A 299 2.52 -5.50 10.73
C ALA A 299 1.31 -5.07 11.59
N ALA A 300 0.09 -5.16 11.05
CA ALA A 300 -1.12 -4.79 11.77
C ALA A 300 -1.41 -5.74 12.93
N ALA A 301 -1.27 -7.06 12.73
CA ALA A 301 -1.45 -8.04 13.79
C ALA A 301 -0.47 -7.83 14.96
N GLU A 302 0.81 -7.67 14.66
CA GLU A 302 1.85 -7.42 15.68
C GLU A 302 1.65 -6.07 16.38
N LEU A 303 1.25 -5.03 15.65
CA LEU A 303 0.94 -3.73 16.24
C LEU A 303 -0.21 -3.82 17.25
N VAL A 304 -1.30 -4.48 16.88
CA VAL A 304 -2.49 -4.55 17.74
C VAL A 304 -2.22 -5.43 18.97
N GLU A 305 -1.41 -6.47 18.85
CA GLU A 305 -0.97 -7.29 19.99
C GLU A 305 -0.09 -6.48 20.96
N ALA A 306 0.87 -5.72 20.44
CA ALA A 306 1.81 -4.93 21.23
C ALA A 306 1.19 -3.64 21.81
N VAL A 307 0.30 -3.01 21.04
CA VAL A 307 -0.42 -1.79 21.37
C VAL A 307 -1.91 -2.02 21.08
N PRO A 308 -2.67 -2.58 22.04
CA PRO A 308 -4.10 -2.81 21.87
C PRO A 308 -4.88 -1.53 21.51
N PRO A 309 -6.00 -1.62 20.76
CA PRO A 309 -6.70 -0.45 20.25
C PRO A 309 -7.25 0.49 21.33
N ALA A 310 -7.46 -0.01 22.55
CA ALA A 310 -7.81 0.81 23.71
C ALA A 310 -6.74 1.88 24.06
N ARG A 311 -5.50 1.68 23.62
CA ARG A 311 -4.38 2.61 23.77
C ARG A 311 -4.21 3.54 22.57
N TRP A 312 -5.08 3.44 21.57
CA TRP A 312 -5.06 4.32 20.41
C TRP A 312 -5.93 5.53 20.73
N HIS A 313 -5.32 6.71 20.84
CA HIS A 313 -6.05 7.92 21.22
C HIS A 313 -6.76 8.52 20.00
N LEU A 314 -8.07 8.64 20.08
CA LEU A 314 -8.91 9.35 19.12
C LEU A 314 -9.22 10.75 19.64
N GLY A 315 -8.18 11.56 19.84
CA GLY A 315 -8.33 12.94 20.30
C GLY A 315 -6.99 13.57 20.66
N PRO A 316 -6.89 14.91 20.72
CA PRO A 316 -5.72 15.57 21.29
C PRO A 316 -5.57 15.15 22.75
N GLU A 317 -4.31 14.94 23.19
CA GLU A 317 -3.92 14.63 24.58
C GLU A 317 -4.84 15.31 25.61
N PRO A 318 -5.35 14.59 26.62
CA PRO A 318 -6.00 15.24 27.76
C PRO A 318 -4.99 16.21 28.35
N ARG A 319 -5.28 17.52 28.28
CA ARG A 319 -4.46 18.52 28.96
C ARG A 319 -4.40 18.11 30.43
N GLU A 320 -3.19 17.86 30.90
CA GLU A 320 -2.89 17.59 32.31
C GLU A 320 -3.64 18.64 33.15
N ALA A 321 -4.56 18.19 34.01
CA ALA A 321 -5.33 19.10 34.83
C ALA A 321 -4.35 19.95 35.65
N PRO A 322 -4.53 21.28 35.74
CA PRO A 322 -3.62 22.12 36.49
C PRO A 322 -3.57 21.60 37.93
N ARG A 323 -2.35 21.31 38.41
CA ARG A 323 -2.13 20.91 39.80
C ARG A 323 -2.79 21.93 40.71
N PRO A 324 -3.56 21.51 41.74
CA PRO A 324 -4.15 22.44 42.67
C PRO A 324 -3.04 23.29 43.27
N ALA A 325 -3.21 24.61 43.20
CA ALA A 325 -2.28 25.55 43.80
C ALA A 325 -2.13 25.17 45.28
N ALA A 326 -0.89 25.03 45.73
CA ALA A 326 -0.60 24.86 47.14
C ALA A 326 -1.17 26.09 47.87
N SER A 327 -2.17 25.85 48.72
CA SER A 327 -2.71 26.86 49.62
C SER A 327 -1.58 27.32 50.55
N LEU A 328 -1.22 28.60 50.47
CA LEU A 328 -0.49 29.32 51.51
C LEU A 328 -1.48 29.94 52.49
#